data_AF-A0A957LTE2-F1
#
_entry.id   AF-A0A957LTE2-F1
#
_cell.length_a   1.000
_cell.length_b   1.000
_cell.length_c   1.000
_cell.angle_alpha   90.00
_cell.angle_beta   90.00
_cell.angle_gamma   90.00
#
_symmetry.space_group_name_H-M   'P 1'
#
loop_
_entity.id
_entity.type
_entity.pdbx_description
1 polymer ?
#
loop_
_entity_poly.entity_id
_entity_poly.type
_entity_poly.pdbx_seq_one_letter_code
_entity_poly.pdbx_strand_id
1 'polypeptide(L)'
;TVDRSLLNGVTRAVATGSLVAGLVALALAALFVRQITRPVAALGRAAQQIEAGNLAARVDVRSQDELGGLGHAFNRMALALQEQERLRRNLVADVAHELRTPLSGIQGTVEALQDGVFPLDAASLEPIHAQALLLNRLVDDLRTLALADAGELALNMDTVNLTALLTRACEGLRGNAQAGHMELVYTPSAE
;
A
#
# COMPACT_ATOMS: atom_id res chain seq x y z
N THR A 1 -49.60 -7.34 -67.82
CA THR A 1 -50.13 -6.84 -66.52
C THR A 1 -49.69 -7.70 -65.35
N VAL A 2 -49.58 -9.03 -65.52
CA VAL A 2 -49.14 -10.00 -64.48
C VAL A 2 -47.71 -9.75 -63.96
N ASP A 3 -46.75 -9.36 -64.82
CA ASP A 3 -45.36 -9.10 -64.38
C ASP A 3 -45.24 -7.98 -63.35
N ARG A 4 -46.01 -6.89 -63.49
CA ARG A 4 -45.93 -5.73 -62.58
C ARG A 4 -46.48 -6.04 -61.18
N SER A 5 -47.50 -6.88 -61.07
CA SER A 5 -48.03 -7.31 -59.76
C SER A 5 -47.08 -8.27 -59.03
N LEU A 6 -46.39 -9.15 -59.76
CA LEU A 6 -45.38 -10.04 -59.18
C LEU A 6 -44.17 -9.25 -58.68
N LEU A 7 -43.65 -8.32 -59.50
CA LEU A 7 -42.55 -7.43 -59.12
C LEU A 7 -42.90 -6.55 -57.90
N ASN A 8 -44.14 -6.06 -57.79
CA ASN A 8 -44.58 -5.28 -56.63
C ASN A 8 -44.74 -6.12 -55.36
N GLY A 9 -45.13 -7.39 -55.47
CA GLY A 9 -45.18 -8.32 -54.32
C GLY A 9 -43.80 -8.64 -53.78
N VAL A 10 -42.85 -8.95 -54.67
CA VAL A 10 -41.46 -9.24 -54.31
C VAL A 10 -40.78 -8.02 -53.68
N THR A 11 -40.91 -6.83 -54.29
CA THR A 11 -40.28 -5.61 -53.74
C THR A 11 -40.82 -5.23 -52.36
N ARG A 12 -42.13 -5.39 -52.11
CA ARG A 12 -42.69 -5.20 -50.76
C ARG A 12 -42.18 -6.21 -49.76
N ALA A 13 -42.11 -7.49 -50.12
CA ALA A 13 -41.59 -8.54 -49.25
C ALA A 13 -40.10 -8.33 -48.92
N VAL A 14 -39.30 -7.90 -49.90
CA VAL A 14 -37.90 -7.52 -49.68
C VAL A 14 -37.82 -6.29 -48.78
N ALA A 15 -38.62 -5.24 -49.04
CA ALA A 15 -38.60 -4.02 -48.24
C ALA A 15 -38.98 -4.25 -46.77
N THR A 16 -40.03 -5.04 -46.51
CA THR A 16 -40.42 -5.38 -45.14
C THR A 16 -39.38 -6.28 -44.47
N GLY A 17 -38.83 -7.25 -45.19
CA GLY A 17 -37.73 -8.10 -44.72
C GLY A 17 -36.50 -7.28 -44.32
N SER A 18 -36.08 -6.34 -45.16
CA SER A 18 -34.97 -5.43 -44.88
C SER A 18 -35.26 -4.52 -43.69
N LEU A 19 -36.49 -4.00 -43.55
CA LEU A 19 -36.88 -3.17 -42.42
C LEU A 19 -36.81 -3.94 -41.10
N VAL A 20 -37.39 -5.15 -41.07
CA VAL A 20 -37.37 -6.01 -39.87
C VAL A 20 -35.93 -6.40 -39.52
N ALA A 21 -35.14 -6.83 -40.50
CA ALA A 21 -33.74 -7.17 -40.28
C ALA A 21 -32.93 -5.96 -39.76
N GLY A 22 -33.16 -4.76 -40.30
CA GLY A 22 -32.53 -3.52 -39.84
C GLY A 22 -32.91 -3.18 -38.39
N LEU A 23 -34.18 -3.32 -38.01
CA LEU A 23 -34.63 -3.10 -36.63
C LEU A 23 -34.01 -4.09 -35.65
N VAL A 24 -33.94 -5.37 -36.02
CA VAL A 24 -33.30 -6.41 -35.20
C VAL A 24 -31.80 -6.13 -35.04
N ALA A 25 -31.10 -5.74 -36.12
CA ALA A 25 -29.69 -5.37 -36.06
C ALA A 25 -29.44 -4.18 -35.13
N LEU A 26 -30.28 -3.13 -35.20
CA LEU A 26 -30.19 -1.98 -34.31
C LEU A 26 -30.46 -2.35 -32.84
N ALA A 27 -31.44 -3.22 -32.59
CA ALA A 27 -31.75 -3.70 -31.25
C ALA A 27 -30.57 -4.49 -30.64
N LEU A 28 -29.97 -5.41 -31.42
CA LEU A 28 -28.79 -6.18 -31.00
C LEU A 28 -27.59 -5.28 -30.76
N ALA A 29 -27.32 -4.31 -31.64
CA ALA A 29 -26.24 -3.34 -31.45
C ALA A 29 -26.42 -2.53 -30.17
N ALA A 30 -27.64 -2.05 -29.89
CA ALA A 30 -27.94 -1.31 -28.66
C ALA A 30 -27.77 -2.17 -27.41
N LEU A 31 -28.11 -3.46 -27.47
CA LEU A 31 -27.91 -4.42 -26.39
C LEU A 31 -26.42 -4.68 -26.14
N PHE A 32 -25.64 -4.89 -27.21
CA PHE A 32 -24.19 -5.10 -27.12
C PHE A 32 -23.46 -3.90 -26.49
N VAL A 33 -23.82 -2.68 -26.90
CA VAL A 33 -23.28 -1.45 -26.30
C VAL A 33 -23.61 -1.36 -24.81
N ARG A 34 -24.84 -1.73 -24.42
CA ARG A 34 -25.28 -1.67 -23.03
C ARG A 34 -24.66 -2.74 -22.14
N GLN A 35 -24.52 -3.97 -22.63
CA GLN A 35 -24.06 -5.11 -21.85
C GLN A 35 -22.53 -5.25 -21.83
N ILE A 36 -21.83 -4.81 -22.88
CA ILE A 36 -20.38 -5.04 -23.02
C ILE A 36 -19.61 -3.73 -23.12
N THR A 37 -19.89 -2.91 -24.15
CA THR A 37 -19.06 -1.74 -24.43
C THR A 37 -19.08 -0.71 -23.31
N ARG A 38 -20.26 -0.42 -22.73
CA ARG A 38 -20.39 0.56 -21.63
C ARG A 38 -19.69 0.12 -20.34
N PRO A 39 -19.88 -1.11 -19.81
CA PRO A 39 -19.13 -1.57 -18.64
C PRO A 39 -17.61 -1.58 -18.84
N VAL A 40 -17.12 -2.04 -19.99
CA VAL A 40 -15.68 -2.05 -20.30
C VAL A 40 -15.12 -0.63 -20.35
N ALA A 41 -15.82 0.30 -20.99
CA ALA A 41 -15.42 1.72 -21.00
C ALA A 41 -15.51 2.37 -19.61
N ALA A 42 -16.37 1.89 -18.71
CA ALA A 42 -16.41 2.34 -17.32
C ALA A 42 -15.18 1.85 -16.54
N LEU A 43 -14.78 0.59 -16.71
CA LEU A 43 -13.54 0.05 -16.15
C LEU A 43 -12.31 0.82 -16.63
N GLY A 44 -12.19 1.07 -17.94
CA GLY A 44 -11.08 1.86 -18.49
C GLY A 44 -10.99 3.26 -17.89
N ARG A 45 -12.13 3.96 -17.76
CA ARG A 45 -12.16 5.28 -17.11
C ARG A 45 -11.82 5.24 -15.63
N ALA A 46 -12.27 4.22 -14.90
CA ALA A 46 -11.92 4.06 -13.50
C ALA A 46 -10.43 3.73 -13.32
N ALA A 47 -9.85 2.93 -14.20
CA ALA A 47 -8.41 2.65 -14.21
C ALA A 47 -7.59 3.93 -14.46
N GLN A 48 -8.00 4.78 -15.42
CA GLN A 48 -7.38 6.09 -15.65
C GLN A 48 -7.48 7.02 -14.43
N GLN A 49 -8.57 6.95 -13.66
CA GLN A 49 -8.69 7.70 -12.41
C GLN A 49 -7.72 7.20 -11.34
N ILE A 50 -7.55 5.89 -11.21
CA ILE A 50 -6.56 5.30 -10.30
C ILE A 50 -5.14 5.72 -10.72
N GLU A 51 -4.83 5.67 -12.01
CA GLU A 51 -3.54 6.14 -12.57
C GLU A 51 -3.29 7.61 -12.25
N ALA A 52 -4.32 8.45 -12.34
CA ALA A 52 -4.25 9.86 -11.96
C ALA A 52 -4.20 10.11 -10.43
N GLY A 53 -4.13 9.05 -9.61
CA GLY A 53 -4.01 9.12 -8.15
C GLY A 53 -5.33 9.09 -7.37
N ASN A 54 -6.47 9.03 -8.04
CA ASN A 54 -7.77 8.87 -7.37
C ASN A 54 -8.02 7.39 -7.04
N LEU A 55 -7.42 6.91 -5.94
CA LEU A 55 -7.58 5.54 -5.47
C LEU A 55 -8.98 5.23 -4.89
N ALA A 56 -9.84 6.23 -4.73
CA ALA A 56 -11.23 6.05 -4.31
C ALA A 56 -12.18 5.71 -5.48
N ALA A 57 -11.70 5.75 -6.73
CA ALA A 57 -12.49 5.41 -7.90
C ALA A 57 -13.01 3.95 -7.83
N ARG A 58 -14.29 3.76 -8.17
CA ARG A 58 -14.96 2.45 -8.19
C ARG A 58 -15.84 2.32 -9.42
N VAL A 59 -16.09 1.09 -9.82
CA VAL A 59 -17.06 0.76 -10.88
C VAL A 59 -18.33 0.23 -10.25
N ASP A 60 -19.48 0.73 -10.71
CA ASP A 60 -20.80 0.20 -10.37
C ASP A 60 -21.01 -1.15 -11.07
N VAL A 61 -21.11 -2.22 -10.28
CA VAL A 61 -21.21 -3.60 -10.79
C VAL A 61 -22.68 -4.02 -10.78
N ARG A 62 -23.29 -4.07 -11.97
CA ARG A 62 -24.70 -4.44 -12.14
C ARG A 62 -24.90 -5.83 -12.73
N SER A 63 -23.88 -6.38 -13.38
CA SER A 63 -23.97 -7.70 -14.01
C SER A 63 -23.49 -8.79 -13.05
N GLN A 64 -24.03 -10.00 -13.20
CA GLN A 64 -23.65 -11.20 -12.44
C GLN A 64 -22.84 -12.19 -13.28
N ASP A 65 -22.41 -11.76 -14.48
CA ASP A 65 -21.57 -12.51 -15.40
C ASP A 65 -20.07 -12.29 -15.14
N GLU A 66 -19.23 -12.73 -16.07
CA GLU A 66 -17.78 -12.56 -16.03
C GLU A 66 -17.36 -11.07 -16.01
N LEU A 67 -18.11 -10.18 -16.66
CA LEU A 67 -17.85 -8.73 -16.61
C LEU A 67 -18.17 -8.17 -15.23
N GLY A 68 -19.23 -8.69 -14.59
CA GLY A 68 -19.52 -8.44 -13.18
C GLY A 68 -18.37 -8.88 -12.27
N GLY A 69 -17.87 -10.10 -12.48
CA GLY A 69 -16.70 -10.64 -11.79
C GLY A 69 -15.45 -9.75 -11.94
N LEU A 70 -15.19 -9.26 -13.15
CA LEU A 70 -14.09 -8.33 -13.44
C LEU A 70 -14.28 -6.99 -12.70
N GLY A 71 -15.51 -6.46 -12.67
CA GLY A 71 -15.84 -5.24 -11.92
C GLY A 71 -15.57 -5.39 -10.42
N HIS A 72 -15.95 -6.53 -9.83
CA HIS A 72 -15.64 -6.83 -8.44
C HIS A 72 -14.14 -6.98 -8.19
N ALA A 73 -13.42 -7.65 -9.09
CA ALA A 73 -11.96 -7.80 -9.00
C ALA A 73 -11.25 -6.44 -9.04
N PHE A 74 -11.66 -5.56 -9.96
CA PHE A 74 -11.17 -4.19 -10.03
C PHE A 74 -11.40 -3.43 -8.73
N ASN A 75 -12.62 -3.48 -8.19
CA ASN A 75 -12.93 -2.78 -6.94
C ASN A 75 -12.11 -3.30 -5.74
N ARG A 76 -11.83 -4.61 -5.67
CA ARG A 76 -10.92 -5.18 -4.65
C ARG A 76 -9.49 -4.68 -4.81
N MET A 77 -8.96 -4.66 -6.04
CA MET A 77 -7.64 -4.11 -6.33
C MET A 77 -7.57 -2.63 -5.93
N ALA A 78 -8.57 -1.84 -6.31
CA ALA A 78 -8.64 -0.42 -5.96
C ALA A 78 -8.67 -0.18 -4.45
N LEU A 79 -9.39 -1.02 -3.69
CA LEU A 79 -9.40 -0.98 -2.22
C LEU A 79 -8.02 -1.30 -1.64
N ALA A 80 -7.37 -2.36 -2.13
CA ALA A 80 -6.04 -2.75 -1.66
C ALA A 80 -5.00 -1.64 -1.91
N LEU A 81 -5.02 -1.03 -3.10
CA LEU A 81 -4.15 0.11 -3.43
C LEU A 81 -4.41 1.31 -2.51
N GLN A 82 -5.68 1.64 -2.27
CA GLN A 82 -6.05 2.75 -1.38
C GLN A 82 -5.55 2.51 0.05
N GLU A 83 -5.67 1.28 0.56
CA GLU A 83 -5.21 0.95 1.90
C GLU A 83 -3.69 0.95 2.00
N GLN A 84 -2.99 0.42 0.99
CA GLN A 84 -1.53 0.45 0.93
C GLN A 84 -0.99 1.89 0.92
N GLU A 85 -1.61 2.79 0.14
CA GLU A 85 -1.24 4.20 0.11
C GLU A 85 -1.52 4.90 1.46
N ARG A 86 -2.62 4.55 2.14
CA ARG A 86 -2.91 5.05 3.49
C ARG A 86 -1.84 4.62 4.49
N LEU A 87 -1.48 3.34 4.50
CA LEU A 87 -0.43 2.79 5.37
C LEU A 87 0.92 3.45 5.08
N ARG A 88 1.28 3.62 3.80
CA ARG A 88 2.51 4.32 3.40
C ARG A 88 2.56 5.75 3.93
N ARG A 89 1.47 6.52 3.81
CA ARG A 89 1.39 7.90 4.33
C ARG A 89 1.52 7.95 5.84
N ASN A 90 0.85 7.04 6.55
CA ASN A 90 0.96 6.95 8.00
C ASN A 90 2.41 6.64 8.42
N LEU A 91 3.05 5.64 7.80
CA LEU A 91 4.44 5.30 8.07
C LEU A 91 5.37 6.51 7.88
N VAL A 92 5.21 7.25 6.77
CA VAL A 92 6.03 8.46 6.52
C VAL A 92 5.79 9.53 7.59
N ALA A 93 4.54 9.72 8.02
CA ALA A 93 4.21 10.67 9.07
C ALA A 93 4.80 10.26 10.43
N ASP A 94 4.68 8.99 10.79
CA ASP A 94 5.19 8.42 12.04
C ASP A 94 6.72 8.50 12.08
N VAL A 95 7.40 8.11 11.00
CA VAL A 95 8.86 8.26 10.86
C VAL A 95 9.29 9.72 11.02
N ALA A 96 8.60 10.65 10.36
CA ALA A 96 8.92 12.07 10.47
C ALA A 96 8.74 12.58 11.91
N HIS A 97 7.76 12.05 12.66
CA HIS A 97 7.55 12.39 14.06
C HIS A 97 8.66 11.82 14.97
N GLU A 98 8.96 10.54 14.84
CA GLU A 98 9.97 9.84 15.64
C GLU A 98 11.39 10.41 15.42
N LEU A 99 11.71 10.87 14.21
CA LEU A 99 12.99 11.53 13.93
C LEU A 99 13.04 12.99 14.42
N ARG A 100 11.91 13.70 14.43
CA ARG A 100 11.85 15.11 14.86
C ARG A 100 12.18 15.26 16.34
N THR A 101 11.65 14.40 17.20
CA THR A 101 11.83 14.47 18.66
C THR A 101 13.31 14.49 19.08
N PRO A 102 14.16 13.50 18.72
CA PRO A 102 15.57 13.51 19.07
C PRO A 102 16.32 14.66 18.38
N LEU A 103 15.95 15.04 17.15
CA LEU A 103 16.57 16.18 16.46
C LEU A 103 16.31 17.51 17.18
N SER A 104 15.07 17.76 17.60
CA SER A 104 14.71 18.93 18.41
C SER A 104 15.41 18.92 19.77
N GLY A 105 15.61 17.75 20.36
CA GLY A 105 16.41 17.61 21.59
C GLY A 105 17.88 17.97 21.40
N ILE A 106 18.49 17.57 20.28
CA ILE A 106 19.87 17.94 19.93
C ILE A 106 19.95 19.45 19.76
N GLN A 107 19.02 20.02 18.97
CA GLN A 107 18.96 21.46 18.71
C GLN A 107 18.82 22.26 20.01
N GLY A 108 17.86 21.90 20.88
CA GLY A 108 17.66 22.60 22.15
C GLY A 108 18.86 22.51 23.10
N THR A 109 19.57 21.37 23.12
CA THR A 109 20.79 21.25 23.93
C THR A 109 21.92 22.12 23.36
N VAL A 110 22.08 22.15 22.04
CA VAL A 110 23.06 23.00 21.36
C VAL A 110 22.75 24.48 21.58
N GLU A 111 21.49 24.90 21.49
CA GLU A 111 21.05 26.28 21.77
C GLU A 111 21.36 26.67 23.23
N ALA A 112 21.03 25.81 24.20
CA ALA A 112 21.34 26.06 25.61
C ALA A 112 22.85 26.18 25.91
N LEU A 113 23.68 25.42 25.20
CA LEU A 113 25.14 25.55 25.25
C LEU A 113 25.63 26.87 24.64
N GLN A 114 25.05 27.28 23.51
CA GLN A 114 25.41 28.54 22.82
C GLN A 114 25.02 29.77 23.63
N ASP A 115 23.85 29.74 24.28
CA ASP A 115 23.36 30.81 25.15
C ASP A 115 24.06 30.84 26.51
N GLY A 116 24.94 29.87 26.80
CA GLY A 116 25.68 29.76 28.05
C GLY A 116 24.82 29.34 29.25
N VAL A 117 23.61 28.84 29.00
CA VAL A 117 22.72 28.28 30.03
C VAL A 117 23.30 26.96 30.57
N PHE A 118 23.87 26.14 29.70
CA PHE A 118 24.63 24.94 30.07
C PHE A 118 26.14 25.14 29.84
N PRO A 119 26.99 24.62 30.75
CA PRO A 119 28.43 24.64 30.56
C PRO A 119 28.85 23.67 29.45
N LEU A 120 29.90 24.01 28.71
CA LEU A 120 30.47 23.09 27.70
C LEU A 120 31.34 22.02 28.38
N ASP A 121 30.68 21.02 28.95
CA ASP A 121 31.31 19.89 29.64
C ASP A 121 30.77 18.53 29.16
N ALA A 122 31.35 17.44 29.68
CA ALA A 122 30.96 16.08 29.28
C ALA A 122 29.49 15.76 29.58
N ALA A 123 28.97 16.27 30.71
CA ALA A 123 27.58 16.05 31.12
C ALA A 123 26.60 16.72 30.16
N SER A 124 26.93 17.90 29.65
CA SER A 124 26.06 18.64 28.72
C SER A 124 26.15 18.13 27.27
N LEU A 125 27.22 17.40 26.91
CA LEU A 125 27.36 16.73 25.61
C LEU A 125 26.72 15.34 25.56
N GLU A 126 26.53 14.68 26.71
CA GLU A 126 25.93 13.34 26.80
C GLU A 126 24.54 13.25 26.13
N PRO A 127 23.59 14.20 26.35
CA PRO A 127 22.27 14.16 25.70
C PRO A 127 22.35 14.20 24.18
N ILE A 128 23.23 15.04 23.62
CA ILE A 128 23.44 15.16 22.17
C ILE A 128 23.94 13.82 21.61
N HIS A 129 24.94 13.23 22.26
CA HIS A 129 25.50 11.95 21.83
C HIS A 129 24.46 10.82 21.92
N ALA A 130 23.70 10.75 23.01
CA ALA A 130 22.65 9.75 23.19
C ALA A 130 21.56 9.86 22.12
N GLN A 131 21.12 11.08 21.79
CA GLN A 131 20.12 11.32 20.74
C GLN A 131 20.66 11.00 19.34
N ALA A 132 21.94 11.29 19.07
CA ALA A 132 22.58 10.92 17.81
C ALA A 132 22.67 9.38 17.64
N LEU A 133 23.00 8.65 18.72
CA LEU A 133 22.98 7.19 18.72
C LEU A 133 21.57 6.64 18.50
N LEU A 134 20.55 7.24 19.11
CA LEU A 134 19.15 6.86 18.89
C LEU A 134 18.74 7.07 17.43
N LEU A 135 19.06 8.23 16.84
CA LEU A 135 18.79 8.51 15.43
C LEU A 135 19.46 7.49 14.52
N ASN A 136 20.72 7.13 14.77
CA ASN A 136 21.41 6.09 14.00
C ASN A 136 20.67 4.74 14.07
N ARG A 137 20.27 4.31 15.28
CA ARG A 137 19.50 3.07 15.46
C ARG A 137 18.18 3.11 14.67
N LEU A 138 17.43 4.21 14.76
CA LEU A 138 16.17 4.37 14.01
C LEU A 138 16.39 4.29 12.50
N VAL A 139 17.45 4.91 11.99
CA VAL A 139 17.79 4.85 10.56
C VAL A 139 18.17 3.42 10.14
N ASP A 140 18.94 2.70 10.95
CA ASP A 140 19.29 1.30 10.69
C ASP A 140 18.07 0.37 10.73
N ASP A 141 17.14 0.59 11.67
CA ASP A 141 15.89 -0.16 11.76
C ASP A 141 15.01 0.08 10.52
N LEU A 142 14.90 1.34 10.05
CA LEU A 142 14.17 1.68 8.82
C LEU A 142 14.80 1.07 7.59
N ARG A 143 16.14 1.06 7.50
CA ARG A 143 16.86 0.39 6.42
C ARG A 143 16.59 -1.11 6.42
N THR A 144 16.61 -1.74 7.59
CA THR A 144 16.32 -3.17 7.74
C THR A 144 14.90 -3.50 7.28
N LEU A 145 13.93 -2.68 7.69
CA LEU A 145 12.53 -2.81 7.26
C LEU A 145 12.39 -2.65 5.73
N ALA A 146 13.04 -1.64 5.14
CA ALA A 146 13.00 -1.42 3.69
C ALA A 146 13.59 -2.59 2.89
N LEU A 147 14.69 -3.19 3.36
CA LEU A 147 15.27 -4.39 2.76
C LEU A 147 14.33 -5.60 2.86
N ALA A 148 13.63 -5.75 3.99
CA ALA A 148 12.65 -6.82 4.17
C ALA A 148 11.46 -6.67 3.21
N ASP A 149 10.91 -5.46 3.07
CA ASP A 149 9.79 -5.16 2.16
C ASP A 149 10.16 -5.34 0.69
N ALA A 150 11.41 -5.04 0.32
CA ALA A 150 11.93 -5.29 -1.02
C ALA A 150 12.24 -6.77 -1.31
N GLY A 151 12.19 -7.64 -0.28
CA GLY A 151 12.63 -9.04 -0.39
C GLY A 151 14.16 -9.18 -0.55
N GLU A 152 14.92 -8.13 -0.25
CA GLU A 152 16.38 -8.06 -0.37
C GLU A 152 17.11 -8.35 0.94
N LEU A 153 16.37 -8.59 2.03
CA LEU A 153 16.96 -8.93 3.32
C LEU A 153 17.62 -10.32 3.26
N ALA A 154 18.93 -10.33 3.08
CA ALA A 154 19.72 -11.56 3.08
C ALA A 154 19.84 -12.13 4.50
N LEU A 155 19.24 -13.31 4.72
CA LEU A 155 19.37 -14.05 5.97
C LEU A 155 20.55 -15.03 5.86
N ASN A 156 21.53 -14.89 6.75
CA ASN A 156 22.56 -15.92 6.92
C ASN A 156 22.06 -16.97 7.90
N MET A 157 21.74 -18.16 7.38
CA MET A 157 21.16 -19.25 8.14
C MET A 157 22.27 -20.17 8.65
N ASP A 158 22.58 -20.06 9.93
CA ASP A 158 23.61 -20.86 10.61
C ASP A 158 23.05 -21.58 11.84
N THR A 159 23.61 -22.74 12.19
CA THR A 159 23.30 -23.43 13.44
C THR A 159 23.85 -22.60 14.62
N VAL A 160 22.95 -22.11 15.47
CA VAL A 160 23.29 -21.27 16.63
C VAL A 160 22.96 -21.99 17.94
N ASN A 161 23.88 -21.91 18.91
CA ASN A 161 23.60 -22.33 20.28
C ASN A 161 22.70 -21.29 20.96
N LEU A 162 21.42 -21.62 21.10
CA LEU A 162 20.40 -20.76 21.72
C LEU A 162 20.76 -20.35 23.14
N THR A 163 21.29 -21.27 23.96
CA THR A 163 21.68 -20.99 25.35
C THR A 163 22.78 -19.94 25.41
N ALA A 164 23.81 -20.07 24.56
CA ALA A 164 24.90 -19.10 24.49
C ALA A 164 24.42 -17.73 23.96
N LEU A 165 23.53 -17.72 22.96
CA LEU A 165 22.94 -16.50 22.42
C LEU A 165 22.12 -15.76 23.48
N LEU A 166 21.21 -16.45 24.14
CA LEU A 166 20.35 -15.90 25.18
C LEU A 166 21.16 -15.41 26.39
N THR A 167 22.20 -16.16 26.78
CA THR A 167 23.09 -15.73 27.88
C THR A 167 23.77 -14.40 27.55
N ARG A 168 24.35 -14.26 26.35
CA ARG A 168 24.97 -12.99 25.91
C ARG A 168 23.97 -11.84 25.85
N ALA A 169 22.76 -12.10 25.34
CA ALA A 169 21.71 -11.10 25.27
C ALA A 169 21.29 -10.63 26.68
N CYS A 170 21.09 -11.56 27.62
CA CYS A 170 20.76 -11.26 29.01
C CYS A 170 21.89 -10.50 29.72
N GLU A 171 23.15 -10.84 29.49
CA GLU A 171 24.29 -10.09 30.03
C GLU A 171 24.34 -8.66 29.52
N GLY A 172 24.12 -8.45 28.21
CA GLY A 172 24.04 -7.11 27.62
C GLY A 172 22.89 -6.26 28.19
N LEU A 173 21.78 -6.90 28.59
CA LEU A 173 20.60 -6.23 29.14
C LEU A 173 20.67 -5.98 30.66
N ARG A 174 21.56 -6.66 31.39
CA ARG A 174 21.67 -6.51 32.86
C ARG A 174 21.94 -5.08 33.30
N GLY A 175 22.79 -4.35 32.58
CA GLY A 175 23.08 -2.94 32.89
C GLY A 175 21.83 -2.06 32.82
N ASN A 176 20.99 -2.27 31.80
CA ASN A 176 19.73 -1.55 31.64
C ASN A 176 18.69 -1.97 32.69
N ALA A 177 18.63 -3.27 33.03
CA ALA A 177 17.73 -3.78 34.07
C ALA A 177 18.03 -3.16 35.44
N GLN A 178 19.31 -3.06 35.82
CA GLN A 178 19.72 -2.41 37.06
C GLN A 178 19.38 -0.91 37.09
N ALA A 179 19.61 -0.20 35.98
CA ALA A 179 19.25 1.21 35.86
C ALA A 179 17.73 1.44 35.94
N GLY A 180 16.92 0.49 35.47
CA GLY A 180 15.46 0.52 35.55
C GLY A 180 14.88 -0.06 36.85
N HIS A 181 15.70 -0.43 37.84
CA HIS A 181 15.27 -1.14 39.06
C HIS A 181 14.47 -2.43 38.79
N MET A 182 14.81 -3.13 37.71
CA MET A 182 14.20 -4.41 37.33
C MET A 182 15.17 -5.57 37.56
N GLU A 183 14.65 -6.71 38.01
CA GLU A 183 15.42 -7.94 38.14
C GLU A 183 15.26 -8.81 36.88
N LEU A 184 16.37 -9.08 36.18
CA LEU A 184 16.39 -9.94 35.00
C LEU A 184 16.87 -11.34 35.41
N VAL A 185 15.93 -12.30 35.47
CA VAL A 185 16.22 -13.70 35.78
C VAL A 185 16.15 -14.53 34.50
N TYR A 186 17.27 -15.17 34.13
CA TYR A 186 17.32 -16.17 33.07
C TYR A 186 17.75 -17.51 33.65
N THR A 187 16.88 -18.51 33.57
CA THR A 187 17.16 -19.89 33.95
C THR A 187 17.30 -20.73 32.67
N PRO A 188 18.53 -21.02 32.22
CA PRO A 188 18.72 -21.90 31.07
C PRO A 188 18.14 -23.29 31.38
N SER A 189 17.30 -23.82 30.48
CA SER A 189 16.83 -25.20 30.59
C SER A 189 17.99 -26.13 30.19
N ALA A 190 18.26 -27.11 31.04
CA ALA A 190 19.26 -28.13 30.77
C ALA A 190 18.65 -29.23 29.91
N GLU A 191 18.79 -29.11 28.60
CA GLU A 191 18.75 -30.24 27.65
C GLU A 191 19.96 -30.18 26.72
#